data_AF-A0A946V7C9-F1
#
_entry.id   AF-A0A946V7C9-F1
#
_cell.length_a   1.000
_cell.length_b   1.000
_cell.length_c   1.000
_cell.angle_alpha   90.00
_cell.angle_beta   90.00
_cell.angle_gamma   90.00
#
_symmetry.space_group_name_H-M   'P 1'
#
loop_
_entity.id
_entity.type
_entity.pdbx_description
1 polymer ?
#
loop_
_entity_poly.entity_id
_entity_poly.type
_entity_poly.pdbx_seq_one_letter_code
_entity_poly.pdbx_strand_id
1 'polypeptide(L)'
;MGQEITEQGRLEQRVGRIHLRQRLGIEQDYERRVFGQGRTFVHIENWFSLRGLIRGALRGSLLLARSRRNARRIEVRHNRLVLPGLPTAFKDFTLLQISDMHIDFADDYAHVLVEAVRDLEYDLCVLTGDYRGETFGPFDATLNGLQRLRTSLTG
;
A
#
# COMPACT_ATOMS: atom_id res chain seq x y z
N MET A 1 -9.62 -25.08 -0.79
CA MET A 1 -8.32 -25.34 -1.46
C MET A 1 -8.56 -25.55 -2.97
N GLY A 2 -9.03 -24.51 -3.69
CA GLY A 2 -9.47 -24.67 -5.08
C GLY A 2 -9.56 -23.38 -5.93
N GLN A 3 -9.10 -22.23 -5.41
CA GLN A 3 -9.13 -20.96 -6.16
C GLN A 3 -7.73 -20.53 -6.67
N GLU A 4 -6.65 -20.81 -5.94
CA GLU A 4 -5.26 -20.43 -6.29
C GLU A 4 -4.77 -20.97 -7.65
N ILE A 5 -5.19 -22.18 -8.03
CA ILE A 5 -4.76 -22.83 -9.28
C ILE A 5 -5.31 -22.10 -10.52
N THR A 6 -6.40 -21.33 -10.39
CA THR A 6 -7.06 -20.66 -11.53
C THR A 6 -6.41 -19.31 -11.87
N GLU A 7 -5.97 -18.55 -10.86
CA GLU A 7 -5.33 -17.25 -11.08
C GLU A 7 -3.89 -17.39 -11.60
N GLN A 8 -3.13 -18.34 -11.05
CA GLN A 8 -1.77 -18.62 -11.49
C GLN A 8 -1.74 -19.06 -12.96
N GLY A 9 -2.71 -19.87 -13.41
CA GLY A 9 -2.83 -20.28 -14.82
C GLY A 9 -3.10 -19.10 -15.77
N ARG A 10 -3.93 -18.14 -15.36
CA ARG A 10 -4.15 -16.89 -16.14
C ARG A 10 -2.90 -16.01 -16.16
N LEU A 11 -2.17 -15.93 -15.05
CA LEU A 11 -0.91 -15.20 -14.98
C LEU A 11 0.16 -15.84 -15.88
N GLU A 12 0.22 -17.17 -15.91
CA GLU A 12 1.14 -17.95 -16.73
C GLU A 12 0.95 -17.66 -18.21
N GLN A 13 -0.29 -17.57 -18.68
CA GLN A 13 -0.62 -17.23 -20.07
C GLN A 13 -0.18 -15.81 -20.45
N ARG A 14 -0.22 -14.86 -19.52
CA ARG A 14 0.13 -13.44 -19.78
C ARG A 14 1.62 -13.17 -19.75
N VAL A 15 2.34 -13.77 -18.80
CA VAL A 15 3.75 -13.44 -18.51
C VAL A 15 4.71 -14.52 -19.03
N GLY A 16 4.18 -15.70 -19.35
CA GLY A 16 4.95 -16.86 -19.81
C GLY A 16 5.46 -17.72 -18.65
N ARG A 17 5.46 -19.04 -18.88
CA ARG A 17 5.80 -20.06 -17.88
C ARG A 17 7.16 -19.89 -17.23
N ILE A 18 8.17 -19.49 -18.00
CA ILE A 18 9.54 -19.30 -17.50
C ILE A 18 9.59 -18.11 -16.53
N HIS A 19 9.05 -16.96 -16.93
CA HIS A 19 9.02 -15.77 -16.07
C HIS A 19 8.17 -15.96 -14.82
N LEU A 20 7.02 -16.65 -14.93
CA LEU A 20 6.20 -16.96 -13.76
C LEU A 20 6.95 -17.85 -12.76
N ARG A 21 7.62 -18.91 -13.24
CA ARG A 21 8.43 -19.78 -12.38
C ARG A 21 9.61 -19.04 -11.75
N GLN A 22 10.27 -18.15 -12.49
CA GLN A 22 11.38 -17.36 -11.96
C GLN A 22 10.90 -16.41 -10.87
N ARG A 23 9.77 -15.73 -11.06
CA ARG A 23 9.15 -14.88 -10.05
C ARG A 23 8.77 -15.66 -8.79
N LEU A 24 8.03 -16.76 -8.94
CA LEU A 24 7.62 -17.59 -7.82
C LEU A 24 8.83 -18.18 -7.07
N GLY A 25 9.90 -18.52 -7.80
CA GLY A 25 11.16 -18.95 -7.20
C GLY A 25 11.82 -17.85 -6.35
N ILE A 26 11.85 -16.61 -6.86
CA ILE A 26 12.36 -15.44 -6.11
C ILE A 26 11.51 -15.17 -4.86
N GLU A 27 10.19 -15.22 -4.98
CA GLU A 27 9.26 -15.02 -3.86
C GLU A 27 9.45 -16.11 -2.79
N GLN A 28 9.53 -17.38 -3.19
CA GLN A 28 9.82 -18.49 -2.28
C GLN A 28 11.21 -18.41 -1.65
N ASP A 29 12.23 -17.98 -2.40
CA ASP A 29 13.59 -17.82 -1.86
C ASP A 29 13.67 -16.63 -0.91
N TYR A 30 12.92 -15.54 -1.16
CA TYR A 30 12.79 -14.42 -0.25
C TYR A 30 12.07 -14.84 1.04
N GLU A 31 10.94 -15.54 0.92
CA GLU A 31 10.25 -16.14 2.06
C GLU A 31 11.18 -17.08 2.83
N ARG A 32 11.92 -17.97 2.15
CA ARG A 32 12.91 -18.84 2.79
C ARG A 32 14.08 -18.09 3.42
N ARG A 33 14.48 -16.90 2.96
CA ARG A 33 15.52 -16.08 3.62
C ARG A 33 14.99 -15.35 4.84
N VAL A 34 13.75 -14.87 4.78
CA VAL A 34 13.08 -14.19 5.90
C VAL A 34 12.69 -15.20 6.98
N PHE A 35 12.31 -16.43 6.59
CA PHE A 35 11.81 -17.48 7.48
C PHE A 35 12.79 -18.65 7.73
N GLY A 36 13.88 -18.79 6.98
CA GLY A 36 14.85 -19.89 7.06
C GLY A 36 16.20 -19.48 7.65
N GLN A 37 16.37 -19.79 8.93
CA GLN A 37 17.62 -20.03 9.68
C GLN A 37 18.91 -19.24 9.32
N GLY A 38 19.12 -18.14 10.04
CA GLY A 38 20.27 -17.92 10.94
C GLY A 38 21.71 -18.04 10.41
N ARG A 39 22.32 -16.91 10.00
CA ARG A 39 23.78 -16.68 10.04
C ARG A 39 24.13 -15.20 10.24
N THR A 40 23.88 -14.66 11.43
CA THR A 40 24.63 -13.50 11.97
C THR A 40 24.50 -13.49 13.49
N PHE A 41 25.63 -13.33 14.18
CA PHE A 41 25.85 -13.60 15.61
C PHE A 41 25.24 -12.54 16.55
N VAL A 42 23.91 -12.39 16.58
CA VAL A 42 23.21 -11.69 17.67
C VAL A 42 21.87 -12.37 17.94
N HIS A 43 21.61 -12.79 19.18
CA HIS A 43 20.46 -13.60 19.58
C HIS A 43 19.09 -12.92 19.28
N ILE A 44 18.41 -13.39 18.24
CA ILE A 44 17.05 -13.00 17.79
C ILE A 44 15.93 -13.49 18.72
N GLU A 45 16.22 -14.37 19.69
CA GLU A 45 15.26 -14.77 20.73
C GLU A 45 14.74 -13.58 21.56
N ASN A 46 15.51 -12.48 21.60
CA ASN A 46 15.08 -11.20 22.18
C ASN A 46 14.41 -10.24 21.19
N TRP A 47 14.23 -10.59 19.91
CA TRP A 47 13.60 -9.73 18.92
C TRP A 47 12.07 -9.67 19.08
N PHE A 48 11.46 -10.74 19.58
CA PHE A 48 10.07 -10.70 20.04
C PHE A 48 9.91 -9.78 21.26
N SER A 49 10.83 -9.87 22.23
CA SER A 49 10.89 -8.98 23.40
C SER A 49 11.18 -7.54 23.02
N LEU A 50 12.04 -7.29 22.02
CA LEU A 50 12.38 -5.95 21.55
C LEU A 50 11.21 -5.31 20.79
N ARG A 51 10.49 -6.05 19.94
CA ARG A 51 9.23 -5.58 19.33
C ARG A 51 8.19 -5.24 20.40
N GLY A 52 8.06 -6.10 21.41
CA GLY A 52 7.20 -5.87 22.57
C GLY A 52 7.60 -4.63 23.39
N LEU A 53 8.90 -4.46 23.65
CA LEU A 53 9.50 -3.34 24.39
C LEU A 53 9.32 -2.03 23.63
N ILE A 54 9.63 -1.99 22.34
CA ILE A 54 9.44 -0.81 21.48
C ILE A 54 7.95 -0.44 21.46
N ARG A 55 7.07 -1.41 21.21
CA ARG A 55 5.62 -1.17 21.22
C ARG A 55 5.14 -0.71 22.59
N GLY A 56 5.66 -1.28 23.68
CA GLY A 56 5.37 -0.91 25.05
C GLY A 56 5.81 0.52 25.37
N ALA A 57 7.04 0.89 25.00
CA ALA A 57 7.58 2.23 25.16
C ALA A 57 6.81 3.26 24.32
N LEU A 58 6.46 2.95 23.07
CA LEU A 58 5.64 3.81 22.22
C LEU A 58 4.21 3.97 22.76
N ARG A 59 3.66 2.92 23.38
CA ARG A 59 2.36 3.00 24.07
C ARG A 59 2.46 3.85 25.33
N GLY A 60 3.43 3.57 26.19
CA GLY A 60 3.65 4.29 27.46
C GLY A 60 3.98 5.77 27.28
N SER A 61 4.68 6.12 26.20
CA SER A 61 4.96 7.52 25.81
C SER A 61 3.83 8.19 25.01
N LEU A 62 2.71 7.49 24.77
CA LEU A 62 1.59 7.94 23.93
C LEU A 62 1.94 8.23 22.45
N LEU A 63 3.19 7.96 22.04
CA LEU A 63 3.65 8.14 20.67
C LEU A 63 2.91 7.23 19.70
N LEU A 64 2.50 6.02 20.11
CA LEU A 64 1.70 5.14 19.27
C LEU A 64 0.30 5.73 18.99
N ALA A 65 -0.33 6.35 19.99
CA ALA A 65 -1.62 6.99 19.80
C ALA A 65 -1.48 8.23 18.91
N ARG A 66 -0.41 9.01 19.11
CA ARG A 66 -0.08 10.15 18.25
C ARG A 66 0.19 9.74 16.81
N SER A 67 0.98 8.69 16.58
CA SER A 67 1.29 8.22 15.22
C SER A 67 0.06 7.75 14.48
N ARG A 68 -0.86 7.03 15.16
CA ARG A 68 -2.15 6.65 14.59
C ARG A 68 -2.98 7.87 14.17
N ARG A 69 -3.09 8.89 15.03
CA ARG A 69 -3.79 10.13 14.69
C ARG A 69 -3.13 10.85 13.51
N ASN A 70 -1.81 10.93 13.50
CA ASN A 70 -1.05 11.55 12.42
C ASN A 70 -1.28 10.83 11.09
N ALA A 71 -1.28 9.49 11.08
CA ALA A 71 -1.56 8.72 9.88
C ALA A 71 -2.95 9.04 9.29
N ARG A 72 -3.94 9.32 10.15
CA ARG A 72 -5.31 9.67 9.73
C ARG A 72 -5.49 11.16 9.42
N ARG A 73 -4.45 11.97 9.59
CA ARG A 73 -4.50 13.40 9.27
C ARG A 73 -4.10 13.58 7.80
N ILE A 74 -5.00 13.17 6.92
CA ILE A 74 -4.84 13.36 5.48
C ILE A 74 -5.10 14.83 5.16
N GLU A 75 -4.19 15.46 4.43
CA GLU A 75 -4.28 16.86 4.01
C GLU A 75 -4.25 16.93 2.48
N VAL A 76 -5.27 17.54 1.89
CA VAL A 76 -5.28 17.82 0.45
C VAL A 76 -4.42 19.04 0.17
N ARG A 77 -3.40 18.89 -0.67
CA ARG A 77 -2.49 19.97 -1.05
C ARG A 77 -2.65 20.31 -2.53
N HIS A 78 -2.97 21.56 -2.79
CA HIS A 78 -3.10 22.09 -4.15
C HIS A 78 -1.75 22.65 -4.60
N ASN A 79 -1.11 21.97 -5.55
CA ASN A 79 0.18 22.38 -6.09
C ASN A 79 -0.02 22.86 -7.53
N ARG A 80 0.20 24.15 -7.77
CA ARG A 80 0.16 24.70 -9.14
C ARG A 80 1.48 24.45 -9.83
N LEU A 81 1.46 23.65 -10.90
CA LEU A 81 2.63 23.38 -11.73
C LEU A 81 2.57 24.24 -13.00
N VAL A 82 3.66 24.94 -13.30
CA VAL A 82 3.81 25.72 -14.54
C VAL A 82 4.81 25.00 -15.43
N LEU A 83 4.32 24.44 -16.54
CA LEU A 83 5.13 23.66 -17.47
C LEU A 83 5.30 24.46 -18.78
N PRO A 84 6.54 24.85 -19.14
CA PRO A 84 6.81 25.48 -20.43
C PRO A 84 6.42 24.53 -21.58
N GLY A 85 5.64 25.02 -22.53
CA GLY A 85 5.21 24.22 -23.68
C GLY A 85 4.06 23.25 -23.39
N LEU A 86 3.34 23.41 -22.27
CA LEU A 86 2.13 22.63 -22.01
C LEU A 86 1.10 22.90 -23.13
N PRO A 87 0.58 21.84 -23.80
CA PRO A 87 -0.45 22.02 -24.81
C PRO A 87 -1.67 22.73 -24.24
N THR A 88 -2.33 23.58 -25.03
CA THR A 88 -3.48 24.37 -24.61
C THR A 88 -4.65 23.52 -24.13
N ALA A 89 -4.77 22.27 -24.60
CA ALA A 89 -5.77 21.31 -24.15
C ALA A 89 -5.64 20.94 -22.66
N PHE A 90 -4.45 21.09 -22.06
CA PHE A 90 -4.19 20.84 -20.64
C PHE A 90 -4.14 22.13 -19.81
N LYS A 91 -4.57 23.26 -20.39
CA LYS A 91 -4.63 24.51 -19.63
C LYS A 91 -5.65 24.34 -18.49
N ASP A 92 -5.21 24.69 -17.29
CA ASP A 92 -5.98 24.57 -16.04
C ASP A 92 -6.45 23.14 -15.73
N PHE A 93 -5.84 22.13 -16.37
CA PHE A 93 -6.11 20.73 -16.14
C PHE A 93 -5.62 20.30 -14.75
N THR A 94 -6.45 19.54 -14.06
CA THR A 94 -6.28 19.21 -12.64
C THR A 94 -6.11 17.70 -12.45
N LEU A 95 -5.12 17.32 -11.65
CA LEU A 95 -4.85 15.92 -11.32
C LEU A 95 -4.99 15.72 -9.82
N LEU A 96 -5.81 14.75 -9.43
CA LEU A 96 -5.73 14.16 -8.10
C LEU A 96 -4.70 13.03 -8.13
N GLN A 97 -3.58 13.21 -7.43
CA GLN A 97 -2.59 12.15 -7.26
C GLN A 97 -2.69 11.56 -5.86
N ILE A 98 -2.82 10.23 -5.77
CA ILE A 98 -2.76 9.48 -4.50
C ILE A 98 -1.64 8.45 -4.60
N SER A 99 -0.72 8.48 -3.64
CA SER A 99 0.43 7.59 -3.53
C SER A 99 0.48 6.95 -2.14
N ASP A 100 1.24 5.86 -1.98
CA ASP A 100 1.61 5.28 -0.68
C ASP A 100 0.41 5.04 0.23
N MET A 101 -0.66 4.51 -0.39
CA MET A 101 -1.98 4.49 0.20
C MET A 101 -2.04 3.61 1.45
N HIS A 102 -1.36 2.46 1.42
CA HIS A 102 -1.38 1.42 2.46
C HIS A 102 -2.78 1.28 3.09
N ILE A 103 -3.79 1.10 2.22
CA ILE A 103 -5.19 1.32 2.57
C ILE A 103 -5.71 0.32 3.62
N ASP A 104 -4.99 -0.79 3.79
CA ASP A 104 -5.27 -1.87 4.73
C ASP A 104 -4.51 -1.72 6.07
N PHE A 105 -3.69 -0.69 6.24
CA PHE A 105 -2.87 -0.53 7.45
C PHE A 105 -3.69 -0.26 8.72
N ALA A 106 -4.95 0.18 8.55
CA ALA A 106 -5.93 0.21 9.62
C ALA A 106 -7.37 0.16 9.09
N ASP A 107 -8.26 -0.45 9.88
CA ASP A 107 -9.67 -0.68 9.53
C ASP A 107 -10.43 0.60 9.14
N ASP A 108 -10.08 1.73 9.76
CA ASP A 108 -10.70 3.04 9.54
C ASP A 108 -10.01 3.88 8.46
N TYR A 109 -8.83 3.47 7.97
CA TYR A 109 -8.02 4.31 7.09
C TYR A 109 -8.69 4.56 5.73
N ALA A 110 -9.30 3.52 5.14
CA ALA A 110 -10.04 3.65 3.89
C ALA A 110 -11.17 4.71 3.99
N HIS A 111 -11.87 4.75 5.13
CA HIS A 111 -12.92 5.75 5.36
C HIS A 111 -12.34 7.17 5.44
N VAL A 112 -11.25 7.35 6.20
CA VAL A 112 -10.59 8.66 6.32
C VAL A 112 -10.09 9.16 4.96
N LEU A 113 -9.57 8.28 4.12
CA LEU A 113 -9.14 8.63 2.76
C LEU A 113 -10.32 9.00 1.86
N VAL A 114 -11.42 8.24 1.91
CA VAL A 114 -12.65 8.57 1.19
C VAL A 114 -13.15 9.96 1.54
N GLU A 115 -13.26 10.26 2.84
CA GLU A 115 -13.72 11.57 3.31
C GLU A 115 -12.78 12.71 2.89
N ALA A 116 -11.49 12.44 2.73
CA ALA A 116 -10.54 13.45 2.26
C ALA A 116 -10.67 13.78 0.77
N VAL A 117 -11.21 12.87 -0.06
CA VAL A 117 -11.23 13.01 -1.53
C VAL A 117 -12.62 13.16 -2.15
N ARG A 118 -13.69 12.81 -1.43
CA ARG A 118 -15.07 12.72 -1.93
C ARG A 118 -15.63 14.00 -2.59
N ASP A 119 -15.21 15.17 -2.14
CA ASP A 119 -15.75 16.45 -2.57
C ASP A 119 -14.72 17.25 -3.39
N LEU A 120 -13.68 16.60 -3.91
CA LEU A 120 -12.66 17.23 -4.74
C LEU A 120 -13.09 17.26 -6.21
N GLU A 121 -12.91 18.41 -6.85
CA GLU A 121 -13.06 18.56 -8.30
C GLU A 121 -11.71 18.39 -8.97
N TYR A 122 -11.64 17.47 -9.94
CA TYR A 122 -10.44 17.23 -10.72
C TYR A 122 -10.78 16.53 -12.05
N ASP A 123 -9.90 16.66 -13.06
CA ASP A 123 -10.10 16.07 -14.39
C ASP A 123 -9.62 14.62 -14.48
N LEU A 124 -8.59 14.25 -13.72
CA LEU A 124 -8.01 12.91 -13.71
C LEU A 124 -7.53 12.49 -12.32
N CYS A 125 -7.92 11.30 -11.87
CA CYS A 125 -7.31 10.65 -10.71
C CYS A 125 -6.17 9.71 -11.14
N VAL A 126 -5.01 9.85 -10.52
CA VAL A 126 -3.84 9.00 -10.74
C VAL A 126 -3.43 8.33 -9.44
N LEU A 127 -3.37 7.00 -9.44
CA LEU A 127 -2.95 6.18 -8.31
C LEU A 127 -1.53 5.65 -8.57
N THR A 128 -0.55 6.05 -7.75
CA THR A 128 0.88 5.81 -8.05
C THR A 128 1.54 4.68 -7.27
N GLY A 129 0.79 3.85 -6.54
CA GLY A 129 1.29 2.60 -5.96
C GLY A 129 1.19 2.51 -4.44
N ASP A 130 1.92 1.54 -3.87
CA ASP A 130 1.99 1.25 -2.44
C ASP A 130 0.61 1.13 -1.77
N TYR A 131 -0.25 0.33 -2.41
CA TYR A 131 -1.62 0.10 -1.98
C TYR A 131 -1.72 -0.65 -0.65
N ARG A 132 -0.75 -1.52 -0.34
CA ARG A 132 -0.82 -2.49 0.75
C ARG A 132 0.36 -2.34 1.71
N GLY A 133 0.13 -2.54 3.01
CA GLY A 133 1.20 -2.56 4.01
C GLY A 133 2.11 -3.79 3.93
N GLU A 134 1.52 -4.97 3.85
CA GLU A 134 2.27 -6.24 3.77
C GLU A 134 2.75 -6.55 2.35
N THR A 135 3.97 -7.10 2.25
CA THR A 135 4.58 -7.46 0.96
C THR A 135 4.17 -8.85 0.47
N PHE A 136 3.61 -9.69 1.34
CA PHE A 136 3.14 -11.04 1.04
C PHE A 136 1.84 -11.35 1.82
N GLY A 137 1.16 -12.45 1.46
CA GLY A 137 -0.10 -12.85 2.08
C GLY A 137 -1.37 -12.22 1.45
N PRO A 138 -2.53 -12.36 2.12
CA PRO A 138 -3.83 -11.94 1.59
C PRO A 138 -3.86 -10.46 1.18
N PHE A 139 -4.58 -10.14 0.10
CA PHE A 139 -4.79 -8.76 -0.39
C PHE A 139 -6.26 -8.32 -0.32
N ASP A 140 -7.15 -9.16 0.20
CA ASP A 140 -8.59 -8.90 0.21
C ASP A 140 -8.93 -7.60 0.95
N ALA A 141 -8.26 -7.34 2.08
CA ALA A 141 -8.43 -6.10 2.84
C ALA A 141 -8.08 -4.87 1.99
N THR A 142 -6.97 -4.92 1.24
CA THR A 142 -6.56 -3.88 0.30
C THR A 142 -7.61 -3.68 -0.79
N LEU A 143 -8.08 -4.76 -1.43
CA LEU A 143 -9.08 -4.67 -2.48
C LEU A 143 -10.41 -4.10 -1.98
N ASN A 144 -10.87 -4.53 -0.81
CA ASN A 144 -12.08 -4.00 -0.18
C ASN A 144 -11.93 -2.50 0.12
N GLY A 145 -10.76 -2.08 0.60
CA GLY A 145 -10.43 -0.66 0.79
C GLY A 145 -10.49 0.12 -0.53
N LEU A 146 -9.86 -0.40 -1.59
CA LEU A 146 -9.84 0.22 -2.91
C LEU A 146 -11.23 0.29 -3.54
N GLN A 147 -12.08 -0.72 -3.35
CA GLN A 147 -13.47 -0.69 -3.79
C GLN A 147 -14.26 0.45 -3.15
N ARG A 148 -14.09 0.65 -1.83
CA ARG A 148 -14.71 1.78 -1.12
C ARG A 148 -14.17 3.12 -1.58
N LEU A 149 -12.86 3.22 -1.81
CA LEU A 149 -12.26 4.44 -2.35
C LEU A 149 -12.82 4.77 -3.73
N ARG A 150 -12.90 3.77 -4.61
CA ARG A 150 -13.33 3.93 -6.00
C ARG A 150 -14.73 4.53 -6.12
N THR A 151 -15.65 4.28 -5.19
CA THR A 151 -17.00 4.87 -5.22
C THR A 151 -17.02 6.37 -5.01
N SER A 152 -15.93 6.93 -4.47
CA SER A 152 -15.81 8.34 -4.11
C SER A 152 -14.86 9.11 -5.04
N LEU A 153 -14.24 8.40 -6.01
CA LEU A 153 -13.39 9.01 -7.02
C LEU A 153 -14.17 9.22 -8.33
N THR A 154 -14.09 10.43 -8.86
CA THR A 154 -14.52 10.81 -10.22
C THR A 154 -13.36 10.74 -11.21
N GLY A 155 -13.64 10.83 -12.52
CA GLY A 155 -12.66 10.66 -13.60
C GLY A 155 -12.31 9.20 -13.88
#